data_AF-A0A8T4M7U3-F1
#
_entry.id   AF-A0A8T4M7U3-F1
#
_cell.length_a   1.000
_cell.length_b   1.000
_cell.length_c   1.000
_cell.angle_alpha   90.00
_cell.angle_beta   90.00
_cell.angle_gamma   90.00
#
_symmetry.space_group_name_H-M   'P 1'
#
loop_
_entity.id
_entity.type
_entity.pdbx_description
1 polymer ?
#
loop_
_entity_poly.entity_id
_entity_poly.type
_entity_poly.pdbx_seq_one_letter_code
_entity_poly.pdbx_strand_id
1 'polypeptide(L)'
;MSNTIDNLFGTEEFDDSNSNYDEVLSYLQRTNPKDADYAPLFRLAPLILFGEYHGSEAAKKEVIQNMSKFWGLGITHFATEMLSLSMQPAIDRYCSVGDNPDEIKAYHQKEFSRLGENFPDLYLGMIDAAKSAGMKVIALDLDNVEETPEVRNKAWARLLARIQTNQSSKILVYCGAGHIGHSQYCSKFQDELKNNHGILSQSISIIGEHDHPVCRIVPRYSNPDILLKASEDLGLQDRRFVIPLKQTPSRSAEVYLHLPAV
;
A
#
# COMPACT_ATOMS: atom_id res chain seq x y z
N MET A 1 18.23 5.03 21.13
CA MET A 1 18.02 6.25 20.33
C MET A 1 16.69 6.07 19.61
N SER A 2 15.75 6.99 19.80
CA SER A 2 14.42 6.90 19.21
C SER A 2 14.53 7.05 17.68
N ASN A 3 14.26 5.98 16.93
CA ASN A 3 14.12 6.02 15.48
C ASN A 3 12.71 6.53 15.14
N THR A 4 12.36 7.76 15.51
CA THR A 4 11.11 8.36 15.07
C THR A 4 11.22 8.82 13.62
N ILE A 5 10.09 8.74 12.89
CA ILE A 5 9.94 9.18 11.49
C ILE A 5 10.39 10.63 11.29
N ASP A 6 10.30 11.45 12.35
CA ASP A 6 10.68 12.88 12.39
C ASP A 6 11.98 13.23 11.64
N ASN A 7 13.01 12.38 11.75
CA ASN A 7 14.32 12.63 11.13
C ASN A 7 14.44 12.14 9.68
N LEU A 8 13.49 11.35 9.18
CA LEU A 8 13.60 10.64 7.90
C LEU A 8 13.03 11.43 6.72
N PHE A 9 12.00 12.25 6.94
CA PHE A 9 11.43 13.11 5.89
C PHE A 9 11.86 14.57 6.03
N GLY A 10 12.42 14.96 7.19
CA GLY A 10 12.81 16.34 7.47
C GLY A 10 11.62 17.30 7.46
N THR A 11 10.42 16.80 7.75
CA THR A 11 9.15 17.53 7.77
C THR A 11 8.39 17.20 9.05
N GLU A 12 7.57 18.14 9.48
CA GLU A 12 6.65 17.99 10.61
C GLU A 12 5.65 16.85 10.36
N GLU A 13 5.35 16.05 11.39
CA GLU A 13 4.29 15.03 11.34
C GLU A 13 2.90 15.69 11.28
N PHE A 14 1.98 15.09 10.52
CA PHE A 14 0.60 15.56 10.38
C PHE A 14 -0.36 14.80 11.31
N ASP A 15 -1.13 15.51 12.13
CA ASP A 15 -2.13 14.92 13.02
C ASP A 15 -3.48 14.80 12.31
N ASP A 16 -3.75 13.64 11.72
CA ASP A 16 -4.91 13.38 10.87
C ASP A 16 -6.23 13.19 11.62
N SER A 17 -6.20 13.20 12.96
CA SER A 17 -7.27 12.67 13.80
C SER A 17 -8.53 13.54 13.85
N ASN A 18 -8.43 14.84 13.51
CA ASN A 18 -9.54 15.80 13.49
C ASN A 18 -9.24 17.07 12.67
N SER A 19 -8.31 17.01 11.70
CA SER A 19 -7.92 18.23 10.98
C SER A 19 -9.05 18.79 10.13
N ASN A 20 -9.22 20.10 10.18
CA ASN A 20 -10.05 20.85 9.24
C ASN A 20 -9.25 21.33 8.03
N TYR A 21 -9.94 21.90 7.05
CA TYR A 21 -9.33 22.37 5.80
C TYR A 21 -8.24 23.43 6.01
N ASP A 22 -8.45 24.40 6.89
CA ASP A 22 -7.46 25.46 7.12
C ASP A 22 -6.18 24.90 7.77
N GLU A 23 -6.31 23.89 8.63
CA GLU A 23 -5.18 23.19 9.24
C GLU A 23 -4.37 22.40 8.22
N VAL A 24 -5.05 21.69 7.31
CA VAL A 24 -4.40 20.94 6.21
C VAL A 24 -3.70 21.90 5.25
N LEU A 25 -4.39 22.97 4.83
CA LEU A 25 -3.83 23.98 3.95
C LEU A 25 -2.58 24.63 4.57
N SER A 26 -2.67 25.02 5.84
CA SER A 26 -1.55 25.60 6.59
C SER A 26 -0.37 24.63 6.72
N TYR A 27 -0.64 23.35 6.94
CA TYR A 27 0.38 22.31 7.00
C TYR A 27 1.11 22.17 5.66
N LEU A 28 0.39 22.04 4.55
CA LEU A 28 0.97 21.89 3.22
C LEU A 28 1.77 23.13 2.81
N GLN A 29 1.28 24.33 3.11
CA GLN A 29 2.01 25.59 2.87
C GLN A 29 3.31 25.66 3.67
N ARG A 30 3.27 25.33 4.97
CA ARG A 30 4.43 25.41 5.86
C ARG A 30 5.49 24.35 5.51
N THR A 31 5.05 23.13 5.23
CA THR A 31 5.96 22.00 4.98
C THR A 31 6.50 21.98 3.55
N ASN A 32 5.75 22.55 2.59
CA ASN A 32 6.05 22.50 1.16
C ASN A 32 6.55 21.10 0.75
N PRO A 33 5.65 20.10 0.74
CA PRO A 33 6.04 18.70 0.74
C PRO A 33 6.95 18.39 -0.45
N LYS A 34 8.02 17.66 -0.17
CA LYS A 34 9.00 17.24 -1.18
C LYS A 34 8.48 16.06 -1.98
N ASP A 35 9.07 15.86 -3.15
CA ASP A 35 8.74 14.72 -3.98
C ASP A 35 8.96 13.41 -3.23
N ALA A 36 8.09 12.43 -3.49
CA ALA A 36 8.07 11.18 -2.74
C ALA A 36 9.40 10.43 -2.84
N ASP A 37 9.99 10.11 -1.68
CA ASP A 37 11.15 9.24 -1.57
C ASP A 37 10.82 7.98 -0.73
N TYR A 38 10.98 6.82 -1.36
CA TYR A 38 10.72 5.52 -0.77
C TYR A 38 11.87 5.00 0.10
N ALA A 39 13.09 5.53 -0.07
CA ALA A 39 14.24 5.10 0.71
C ALA A 39 14.03 5.22 2.24
N PRO A 40 13.60 6.38 2.77
CA PRO A 40 13.28 6.50 4.19
C PRO A 40 12.12 5.60 4.63
N LEU A 41 11.07 5.50 3.81
CA LEU A 41 9.89 4.67 4.10
C LEU A 41 10.28 3.20 4.29
N PHE A 42 11.12 2.70 3.39
CA PHE A 42 11.41 1.27 3.38
C PHE A 42 12.47 0.92 4.42
N ARG A 43 13.26 1.87 4.94
CA ARG A 43 14.31 1.56 5.92
C ARG A 43 13.78 1.11 7.28
N LEU A 44 12.56 1.52 7.64
CA LEU A 44 12.04 1.43 9.00
C LEU A 44 11.49 0.06 9.40
N ALA A 45 10.96 -0.68 8.43
CA ALA A 45 10.23 -1.91 8.71
C ALA A 45 10.61 -3.02 7.71
N PRO A 46 10.61 -4.29 8.17
CA PRO A 46 10.76 -5.44 7.27
C PRO A 46 9.55 -5.64 6.36
N LEU A 47 8.41 -5.03 6.70
CA LEU A 47 7.16 -5.19 5.98
C LEU A 47 6.55 -3.82 5.66
N ILE A 48 6.30 -3.57 4.37
CA ILE A 48 5.69 -2.34 3.88
C ILE A 48 4.29 -2.68 3.37
N LEU A 49 3.27 -2.06 3.93
CA LEU A 49 1.87 -2.19 3.54
C LEU A 49 1.50 -1.02 2.63
N PHE A 50 1.21 -1.32 1.37
CA PHE A 50 0.80 -0.36 0.36
C PHE A 50 -0.70 -0.48 0.15
N GLY A 51 -1.45 0.42 0.78
CA GLY A 51 -2.91 0.44 0.76
C GLY A 51 -3.45 1.32 -0.35
N GLU A 52 -4.18 0.69 -1.25
CA GLU A 52 -4.72 1.31 -2.46
C GLU A 52 -6.25 1.27 -2.51
N TYR A 53 -6.82 2.07 -3.41
CA TYR A 53 -8.18 1.88 -3.85
C TYR A 53 -8.20 0.93 -5.05
N HIS A 54 -9.01 -0.14 -5.03
CA HIS A 54 -8.99 -1.16 -6.08
C HIS A 54 -9.23 -0.62 -7.50
N GLY A 55 -10.01 0.45 -7.66
CA GLY A 55 -10.24 1.11 -8.95
C GLY A 55 -9.20 2.18 -9.30
N SER A 56 -8.09 2.27 -8.58
CA SER A 56 -6.98 3.18 -8.87
C SER A 56 -6.09 2.63 -9.98
N GLU A 57 -6.01 3.31 -11.13
CA GLU A 57 -4.92 3.05 -12.08
C GLU A 57 -3.59 3.67 -11.61
N ALA A 58 -3.64 4.82 -10.94
CA ALA A 58 -2.46 5.57 -10.52
C ALA A 58 -1.58 4.76 -9.57
N ALA A 59 -2.18 4.14 -8.54
CA ALA A 59 -1.48 3.32 -7.55
C ALA A 59 -0.80 2.11 -8.22
N LYS A 60 -1.47 1.47 -9.18
CA LYS A 60 -0.93 0.32 -9.92
C LYS A 60 0.25 0.75 -10.77
N LYS A 61 0.10 1.84 -11.53
CA LYS A 61 1.18 2.41 -12.36
C LYS A 61 2.37 2.83 -11.50
N GLU A 62 2.14 3.45 -10.34
CA GLU A 62 3.20 3.85 -9.41
C GLU A 62 4.01 2.63 -8.93
N VAL A 63 3.34 1.54 -8.55
CA VAL A 63 4.02 0.31 -8.12
C VAL A 63 4.78 -0.34 -9.26
N ILE A 64 4.20 -0.46 -10.46
CA ILE A 64 4.86 -1.00 -11.66
C ILE A 64 6.14 -0.21 -11.96
N GLN A 65 6.05 1.11 -12.02
CA GLN A 65 7.15 1.99 -12.41
C GLN A 65 8.29 2.00 -11.38
N ASN A 66 8.00 1.77 -10.10
CA ASN A 66 9.00 1.84 -9.03
C ASN A 66 9.49 0.46 -8.54
N MET A 67 8.99 -0.66 -9.08
CA MET A 67 9.32 -1.99 -8.56
C MET A 67 10.83 -2.28 -8.54
N SER A 68 11.56 -1.91 -9.60
CA SER A 68 13.03 -2.07 -9.63
C SER A 68 13.72 -1.22 -8.57
N LYS A 69 13.24 0.01 -8.33
CA LYS A 69 13.73 0.87 -7.24
C LYS A 69 13.44 0.22 -5.87
N PHE A 70 12.27 -0.36 -5.69
CA PHE A 70 11.90 -1.07 -4.45
C PHE A 70 12.84 -2.24 -4.18
N TRP A 71 13.21 -3.00 -5.21
CA TRP A 71 14.21 -4.07 -5.08
C TRP A 71 15.58 -3.52 -4.66
N GLY A 72 16.04 -2.42 -5.28
CA GLY A 72 17.26 -1.73 -4.88
C GLY A 72 17.25 -1.20 -3.43
N LEU A 73 16.06 -0.98 -2.86
CA LEU A 73 15.85 -0.62 -1.44
C LEU A 73 15.71 -1.86 -0.53
N GLY A 74 16.02 -3.04 -1.04
CA GLY A 74 16.08 -4.30 -0.32
C GLY A 74 14.75 -5.06 -0.27
N ILE A 75 13.70 -4.65 -0.98
CA ILE A 75 12.48 -5.47 -1.09
C ILE A 75 12.80 -6.74 -1.87
N THR A 76 12.47 -7.88 -1.27
CA THR A 76 12.76 -9.22 -1.82
C THR A 76 11.50 -9.98 -2.23
N HIS A 77 10.35 -9.60 -1.67
CA HIS A 77 9.07 -10.24 -1.92
C HIS A 77 8.02 -9.19 -2.23
N PHE A 78 7.18 -9.49 -3.22
CA PHE A 78 5.97 -8.74 -3.54
C PHE A 78 4.76 -9.64 -3.23
N ALA A 79 3.99 -9.27 -2.22
CA ALA A 79 2.81 -10.00 -1.80
C ALA A 79 1.55 -9.20 -2.15
N THR A 80 0.51 -9.83 -2.70
CA THR A 80 -0.67 -9.10 -3.16
C THR A 80 -1.99 -9.76 -2.78
N GLU A 81 -2.94 -8.96 -2.30
CA GLU A 81 -4.35 -9.34 -2.09
C GLU A 81 -5.03 -9.75 -3.40
N MET A 82 -4.55 -9.27 -4.55
CA MET A 82 -5.27 -9.42 -5.82
C MET A 82 -5.19 -10.83 -6.40
N LEU A 83 -4.60 -11.77 -5.66
CA LEU A 83 -4.41 -13.17 -6.03
C LEU A 83 -4.76 -14.05 -4.84
N SER A 84 -5.65 -15.02 -5.08
CA SER A 84 -5.93 -16.07 -4.12
C SER A 84 -4.73 -17.00 -3.93
N LEU A 85 -4.58 -17.59 -2.74
CA LEU A 85 -3.59 -18.62 -2.42
C LEU A 85 -3.58 -19.79 -3.40
N SER A 86 -4.75 -20.16 -3.97
CA SER A 86 -4.83 -21.21 -4.99
C SER A 86 -4.11 -20.87 -6.30
N MET A 87 -3.84 -19.58 -6.57
CA MET A 87 -3.10 -19.12 -7.74
C MET A 87 -1.58 -19.22 -7.57
N GLN A 88 -1.06 -19.50 -6.37
CA GLN A 88 0.39 -19.56 -6.14
C GLN A 88 1.14 -20.51 -7.09
N PRO A 89 0.64 -21.72 -7.42
CA PRO A 89 1.32 -22.60 -8.38
C PRO A 89 1.41 -22.02 -9.80
N ALA A 90 0.39 -21.28 -10.24
CA ALA A 90 0.40 -20.60 -11.54
C ALA A 90 1.42 -19.45 -11.54
N ILE A 91 1.44 -18.66 -10.45
CA ILE A 91 2.42 -17.57 -10.25
C ILE A 91 3.85 -18.10 -10.23
N ASP A 92 4.12 -19.17 -9.49
CA ASP A 92 5.46 -19.76 -9.37
C ASP A 92 5.97 -20.27 -10.73
N ARG A 93 5.09 -20.92 -11.51
CA ARG A 93 5.40 -21.36 -12.87
C ARG A 93 5.69 -20.16 -13.78
N TYR A 94 4.82 -19.16 -13.76
CA TYR A 94 5.00 -17.96 -14.56
C TYR A 94 6.29 -17.21 -14.22
N CYS A 95 6.63 -17.09 -12.94
CA CYS A 95 7.85 -16.41 -12.48
C CYS A 95 9.13 -17.20 -12.82
N SER A 96 9.09 -18.54 -12.81
CA SER A 96 10.28 -19.38 -13.02
C SER A 96 10.61 -19.63 -14.49
N VAL A 97 9.60 -19.92 -15.34
CA VAL A 97 9.82 -20.31 -16.74
C VAL A 97 9.17 -19.37 -17.75
N GLY A 98 8.34 -18.43 -17.31
CA GLY A 98 7.62 -17.51 -18.20
C GLY A 98 6.38 -18.09 -18.86
N ASP A 99 5.94 -19.28 -18.44
CA ASP A 99 4.80 -19.96 -19.03
C ASP A 99 3.45 -19.45 -18.51
N ASN A 100 2.47 -19.40 -19.42
CA ASN A 100 1.04 -19.22 -19.15
C ASN A 100 0.61 -17.96 -18.35
N PRO A 101 0.99 -16.74 -18.77
CA PRO A 101 0.44 -15.51 -18.17
C PRO A 101 -1.08 -15.40 -18.32
N ASP A 102 -1.66 -16.07 -19.32
CA ASP A 102 -3.08 -16.01 -19.64
C ASP A 102 -3.96 -16.55 -18.50
N GLU A 103 -3.50 -17.54 -17.74
CA GLU A 103 -4.23 -18.05 -16.58
C GLU A 103 -4.35 -17.01 -15.46
N ILE A 104 -3.27 -16.28 -15.18
CA ILE A 104 -3.24 -15.19 -14.20
C ILE A 104 -4.09 -14.02 -14.69
N LYS A 105 -3.98 -13.66 -15.97
CA LYS A 105 -4.81 -12.60 -16.57
C LYS A 105 -6.29 -12.96 -16.55
N ALA A 106 -6.64 -14.20 -16.89
CA ALA A 106 -8.02 -14.69 -16.86
C ALA A 106 -8.60 -14.67 -15.44
N TYR A 107 -7.80 -15.01 -14.43
CA TYR A 107 -8.17 -14.85 -13.03
C TYR A 107 -8.52 -13.39 -12.73
N HIS A 108 -7.64 -12.44 -13.05
CA HIS A 108 -7.94 -11.02 -12.81
C HIS A 108 -9.12 -10.50 -13.63
N GLN A 109 -9.32 -10.97 -14.86
CA GLN A 109 -10.48 -10.65 -15.68
C GLN A 109 -11.77 -11.08 -14.97
N LYS A 110 -11.80 -12.28 -14.40
CA LYS A 110 -12.96 -12.79 -13.68
C LYS A 110 -13.26 -11.98 -12.41
N GLU A 111 -12.23 -11.68 -11.62
CA GLU A 111 -12.42 -11.08 -10.29
C GLU A 111 -12.54 -9.55 -10.31
N PHE A 112 -11.90 -8.88 -11.28
CA PHE A 112 -11.71 -7.42 -11.28
C PHE A 112 -12.18 -6.69 -12.53
N SER A 113 -12.74 -7.36 -13.55
CA SER A 113 -13.22 -6.69 -14.78
C SER A 113 -14.24 -5.58 -14.54
N ARG A 114 -15.02 -5.66 -13.46
CA ARG A 114 -15.98 -4.61 -13.06
C ARG A 114 -15.33 -3.26 -12.73
N LEU A 115 -14.01 -3.24 -12.50
CA LEU A 115 -13.25 -2.03 -12.21
C LEU A 115 -12.79 -1.30 -13.49
N GLY A 116 -12.76 -2.01 -14.62
CA GLY A 116 -12.34 -1.48 -15.92
C GLY A 116 -11.57 -2.51 -16.75
N GLU A 117 -11.58 -2.34 -18.07
CA GLU A 117 -10.97 -3.31 -19.00
C GLU A 117 -9.45 -3.44 -18.84
N ASN A 118 -8.77 -2.37 -18.39
CA ASN A 118 -7.31 -2.34 -18.25
C ASN A 118 -6.79 -2.96 -16.93
N PHE A 119 -7.66 -3.21 -15.95
CA PHE A 119 -7.23 -3.67 -14.62
C PHE A 119 -6.53 -5.03 -14.63
N PRO A 120 -7.01 -6.05 -15.36
CA PRO A 120 -6.31 -7.33 -15.47
C PRO A 120 -4.88 -7.19 -16.00
N ASP A 121 -4.66 -6.29 -16.96
CA ASP A 121 -3.33 -6.00 -17.50
C ASP A 121 -2.44 -5.25 -16.50
N LEU A 122 -3.00 -4.31 -15.73
CA LEU A 122 -2.26 -3.63 -14.67
C LEU A 122 -1.85 -4.59 -13.54
N TYR A 123 -2.72 -5.51 -13.14
CA TYR A 123 -2.38 -6.51 -12.12
C TYR A 123 -1.30 -7.48 -12.60
N LEU A 124 -1.42 -7.99 -13.84
CA LEU A 124 -0.35 -8.79 -14.44
C LEU A 124 0.96 -7.99 -14.58
N GLY A 125 0.87 -6.72 -14.95
CA GLY A 125 2.02 -5.82 -15.05
C GLY A 125 2.78 -5.63 -13.74
N MET A 126 2.10 -5.66 -12.59
CA MET A 126 2.77 -5.65 -11.28
C MET A 126 3.54 -6.94 -11.03
N ILE A 127 2.97 -8.09 -11.39
CA ILE A 127 3.63 -9.41 -11.30
C ILE A 127 4.87 -9.43 -12.21
N ASP A 128 4.74 -8.93 -13.43
CA ASP A 128 5.83 -8.81 -14.40
C ASP A 128 6.95 -7.93 -13.89
N ALA A 129 6.61 -6.77 -13.32
CA ALA A 129 7.59 -5.85 -12.76
C ALA A 129 8.33 -6.48 -11.57
N ALA A 130 7.61 -7.20 -10.68
CA ALA A 130 8.21 -7.87 -9.53
C ALA A 130 9.14 -9.00 -9.96
N LYS A 131 8.68 -9.85 -10.89
CA LYS A 131 9.48 -10.91 -11.51
C LYS A 131 10.74 -10.35 -12.16
N SER A 132 10.60 -9.30 -12.98
CA SER A 132 11.71 -8.67 -13.70
C SER A 132 12.73 -8.03 -12.76
N ALA A 133 12.28 -7.53 -11.61
CA ALA A 133 13.14 -7.02 -10.55
C ALA A 133 13.82 -8.13 -9.73
N GLY A 134 13.47 -9.41 -9.93
CA GLY A 134 14.01 -10.54 -9.16
C GLY A 134 13.35 -10.74 -7.80
N MET A 135 12.15 -10.21 -7.60
CA MET A 135 11.37 -10.45 -6.37
C MET A 135 10.58 -11.75 -6.47
N LYS A 136 10.36 -12.40 -5.33
CA LYS A 136 9.39 -13.49 -5.23
C LYS A 136 7.97 -12.93 -5.12
N VAL A 137 7.07 -13.37 -5.99
CA VAL A 137 5.65 -12.99 -5.96
C VAL A 137 4.86 -13.95 -5.08
N ILE A 138 4.04 -13.40 -4.19
CA ILE A 138 3.26 -14.15 -3.19
C ILE A 138 1.78 -13.77 -3.32
N ALA A 139 0.93 -14.75 -3.56
CA ALA A 139 -0.52 -14.60 -3.40
C ALA A 139 -0.86 -14.51 -1.90
N LEU A 140 -1.76 -13.61 -1.53
CA LEU A 140 -2.18 -13.44 -0.13
C LEU A 140 -3.60 -13.90 0.14
N ASP A 141 -4.52 -13.71 -0.81
CA ASP A 141 -5.93 -13.73 -0.49
C ASP A 141 -6.53 -15.12 -0.39
N LEU A 142 -7.63 -15.25 0.34
CA LEU A 142 -8.29 -16.51 0.56
C LEU A 142 -9.25 -16.82 -0.59
N ASP A 143 -9.43 -18.09 -0.91
CA ASP A 143 -10.31 -18.53 -2.00
C ASP A 143 -11.79 -18.17 -1.79
N ASN A 144 -12.17 -17.86 -0.55
CA ASN A 144 -13.55 -17.53 -0.19
C ASN A 144 -13.74 -16.03 0.07
N VAL A 145 -14.43 -15.37 -0.85
CA VAL A 145 -14.76 -13.94 -0.81
C VAL A 145 -15.77 -13.57 0.29
N GLU A 146 -16.42 -14.54 0.93
CA GLU A 146 -17.36 -14.29 2.05
C GLU A 146 -16.63 -14.10 3.40
N GLU A 147 -15.32 -14.27 3.44
CA GLU A 147 -14.57 -14.10 4.67
C GLU A 147 -14.46 -12.64 5.11
N THR A 148 -14.72 -12.41 6.40
CA THR A 148 -14.62 -11.07 6.98
C THR A 148 -13.17 -10.53 6.89
N PRO A 149 -12.99 -9.20 6.81
CA PRO A 149 -11.65 -8.59 6.80
C PRO A 149 -10.75 -9.05 7.96
N GLU A 150 -11.32 -9.32 9.13
CA GLU A 150 -10.57 -9.82 10.28
C GLU A 150 -9.97 -11.21 10.06
N VAL A 151 -10.72 -12.12 9.42
CA VAL A 151 -10.22 -13.48 9.14
C VAL A 151 -9.12 -13.42 8.09
N ARG A 152 -9.34 -12.64 7.01
CA ARG A 152 -8.35 -12.36 5.96
C ARG A 152 -7.05 -11.80 6.56
N ASN A 153 -7.15 -10.74 7.36
CA ASN A 153 -5.99 -10.11 8.02
C ASN A 153 -5.19 -11.09 8.90
N LYS A 154 -5.87 -11.94 9.68
CA LYS A 154 -5.21 -12.97 10.50
C LYS A 154 -4.50 -14.02 9.66
N ALA A 155 -5.11 -14.46 8.57
CA ALA A 155 -4.51 -15.43 7.67
C ALA A 155 -3.27 -14.85 6.96
N TRP A 156 -3.39 -13.62 6.45
CA TRP A 156 -2.28 -12.91 5.79
C TRP A 156 -1.11 -12.69 6.76
N ALA A 157 -1.39 -12.24 7.99
CA ALA A 157 -0.35 -11.99 8.99
C ALA A 157 0.44 -13.27 9.32
N ARG A 158 -0.25 -14.41 9.47
CA ARG A 158 0.40 -15.72 9.69
C ARG A 158 1.25 -16.15 8.51
N LEU A 159 0.80 -15.93 7.27
CA LEU A 159 1.56 -16.26 6.07
C LEU A 159 2.83 -15.40 5.99
N LEU A 160 2.68 -14.08 6.16
CA LEU A 160 3.78 -13.13 6.14
C LEU A 160 4.79 -13.40 7.25
N ALA A 161 4.33 -13.82 8.44
CA ALA A 161 5.21 -14.21 9.53
C ALA A 161 6.08 -15.42 9.20
N ARG A 162 5.55 -16.40 8.47
CA ARG A 162 6.35 -17.55 8.00
C ARG A 162 7.45 -17.12 7.02
N ILE A 163 7.17 -16.16 6.14
CA ILE A 163 8.15 -15.62 5.18
C ILE A 163 9.23 -14.80 5.90
N GLN A 164 8.83 -14.03 6.91
CA GLN A 164 9.72 -13.20 7.74
C GLN A 164 10.65 -13.99 8.66
N THR A 165 10.44 -15.30 8.86
CA THR A 165 11.40 -16.13 9.62
C THR A 165 12.81 -16.12 9.02
N ASN A 166 12.92 -15.80 7.73
CA ASN A 166 14.20 -15.44 7.12
C ASN A 166 14.46 -13.94 7.31
N GLN A 167 15.40 -13.58 8.19
CA GLN A 167 15.72 -12.18 8.54
C GLN A 167 16.19 -11.32 7.36
N SER A 168 16.55 -11.90 6.22
CA SER A 168 16.86 -11.16 5.00
C SER A 168 15.63 -10.77 4.17
N SER A 169 14.46 -11.32 4.50
CA SER A 169 13.22 -11.05 3.76
C SER A 169 12.69 -9.67 4.12
N LYS A 170 12.49 -8.85 3.10
CA LYS A 170 11.73 -7.61 3.18
C LYS A 170 10.58 -7.65 2.17
N ILE A 171 9.37 -7.36 2.64
CA ILE A 171 8.14 -7.66 1.90
C ILE A 171 7.39 -6.36 1.63
N LEU A 172 7.06 -6.13 0.36
CA LEU A 172 6.05 -5.16 -0.05
C LEU A 172 4.71 -5.90 -0.16
N VAL A 173 3.70 -5.45 0.57
CA VAL A 173 2.34 -5.99 0.55
C VAL A 173 1.44 -4.98 -0.17
N TYR A 174 0.78 -5.40 -1.23
CA TYR A 174 -0.18 -4.60 -1.99
C TYR A 174 -1.60 -5.07 -1.67
N CYS A 175 -2.39 -4.22 -1.03
CA CYS A 175 -3.74 -4.55 -0.59
C CYS A 175 -4.66 -3.31 -0.61
N GLY A 176 -5.96 -3.53 -0.50
CA GLY A 176 -6.95 -2.47 -0.35
C GLY A 176 -6.68 -1.64 0.91
N ALA A 177 -6.88 -0.33 0.83
CA ALA A 177 -6.69 0.61 1.94
C ALA A 177 -7.56 0.24 3.16
N GLY A 178 -8.67 -0.47 2.94
CA GLY A 178 -9.49 -1.05 4.01
C GLY A 178 -8.78 -2.10 4.87
N HIS A 179 -7.60 -2.61 4.50
CA HIS A 179 -6.85 -3.55 5.33
C HIS A 179 -5.81 -2.87 6.22
N ILE A 180 -5.40 -1.66 5.86
CA ILE A 180 -4.34 -0.92 6.54
C ILE A 180 -4.87 0.31 7.28
N GLY A 181 -6.12 0.68 6.99
CA GLY A 181 -6.71 1.91 7.48
C GLY A 181 -7.23 1.84 8.92
N HIS A 182 -7.20 2.97 9.64
CA HIS A 182 -7.79 3.12 10.96
C HIS A 182 -9.32 3.32 10.91
N SER A 183 -10.04 2.40 10.29
CA SER A 183 -11.48 2.27 10.51
C SER A 183 -11.73 1.31 11.68
N GLN A 184 -12.89 1.44 12.33
CA GLN A 184 -13.37 0.52 13.36
C GLN A 184 -13.51 -0.96 12.89
N TYR A 185 -13.32 -1.21 11.59
CA TYR A 185 -13.34 -2.54 10.97
C TYR A 185 -11.95 -3.01 10.50
N CYS A 186 -10.94 -2.13 10.50
CA CYS A 186 -9.77 -2.24 9.62
C CYS A 186 -8.42 -2.12 10.34
N SER A 187 -8.36 -1.60 11.58
CA SER A 187 -7.12 -1.40 12.33
C SER A 187 -6.35 -2.68 12.68
N LYS A 188 -6.90 -3.86 12.38
CA LYS A 188 -6.40 -5.13 12.90
C LYS A 188 -5.17 -5.68 12.16
N PHE A 189 -4.88 -5.31 10.92
CA PHE A 189 -3.80 -6.01 10.19
C PHE A 189 -2.40 -5.70 10.74
N GLN A 190 -2.10 -4.41 10.92
CA GLN A 190 -0.83 -4.00 11.54
C GLN A 190 -0.73 -4.43 13.00
N ASP A 191 -1.84 -4.31 13.74
CA ASP A 191 -1.92 -4.78 15.12
C ASP A 191 -1.70 -6.30 15.21
N GLU A 192 -2.24 -7.08 14.28
CA GLU A 192 -2.04 -8.53 14.21
C GLU A 192 -0.57 -8.86 13.94
N LEU A 193 0.06 -8.19 12.96
CA LEU A 193 1.49 -8.36 12.66
C LEU A 193 2.36 -8.05 13.89
N LYS A 194 2.11 -6.92 14.54
CA LYS A 194 2.91 -6.46 15.69
C LYS A 194 2.65 -7.28 16.94
N ASN A 195 1.39 -7.39 17.36
CA ASN A 195 1.01 -7.92 18.67
C ASN A 195 1.07 -9.45 18.71
N ASN A 196 0.77 -10.14 17.60
CA ASN A 196 0.73 -11.60 17.58
C ASN A 196 1.95 -12.24 16.91
N HIS A 197 2.68 -11.48 16.07
CA HIS A 197 3.85 -11.99 15.36
C HIS A 197 5.15 -11.22 15.63
N GLY A 198 5.11 -10.09 16.35
CA GLY A 198 6.30 -9.29 16.64
C GLY A 198 6.90 -8.61 15.41
N ILE A 199 6.14 -8.47 14.32
CA ILE A 199 6.61 -7.93 13.05
C ILE A 199 6.24 -6.47 12.97
N LEU A 200 7.26 -5.62 12.83
CA LEU A 200 7.05 -4.21 12.54
C LEU A 200 6.63 -4.04 11.09
N SER A 201 5.67 -3.16 10.86
CA SER A 201 5.23 -2.77 9.53
C SER A 201 5.25 -1.26 9.37
N GLN A 202 5.29 -0.80 8.13
CA GLN A 202 5.05 0.59 7.73
C GLN A 202 3.86 0.61 6.79
N SER A 203 2.89 1.47 7.03
CA SER A 203 1.76 1.68 6.10
C SER A 203 1.98 2.89 5.22
N ILE A 204 1.57 2.76 3.96
CA ILE A 204 1.48 3.81 2.95
C ILE A 204 0.04 3.78 2.46
N SER A 205 -0.73 4.83 2.75
CA SER A 205 -2.08 5.00 2.24
C SER A 205 -2.07 5.98 1.07
N ILE A 206 -2.64 5.57 -0.06
CA ILE A 206 -2.71 6.42 -1.26
C ILE A 206 -3.83 7.46 -1.14
N ILE A 207 -3.52 8.68 -1.55
CA ILE A 207 -4.44 9.81 -1.66
C ILE A 207 -4.16 10.56 -2.98
N GLY A 208 -5.01 11.52 -3.37
CA GLY A 208 -4.76 12.37 -4.56
C GLY A 208 -5.58 12.01 -5.80
N GLU A 209 -6.30 10.89 -5.79
CA GLU A 209 -7.05 10.42 -6.97
C GLU A 209 -8.44 11.06 -7.03
N HIS A 210 -8.66 11.91 -8.03
CA HIS A 210 -9.81 12.83 -8.11
C HIS A 210 -11.19 12.17 -8.29
N ASP A 211 -11.32 10.85 -8.40
CA ASP A 211 -12.56 10.28 -8.94
C ASP A 211 -12.97 8.93 -8.34
N HIS A 212 -13.08 8.81 -7.00
CA HIS A 212 -13.86 7.69 -6.48
C HIS A 212 -14.70 7.92 -5.20
N PRO A 213 -16.02 7.61 -5.21
CA PRO A 213 -16.90 7.70 -4.04
C PRO A 213 -16.54 6.75 -2.89
N VAL A 214 -15.56 5.84 -3.06
CA VAL A 214 -15.14 4.88 -2.02
C VAL A 214 -14.07 5.45 -1.09
N CYS A 215 -13.36 6.52 -1.49
CA CYS A 215 -12.57 7.31 -0.54
C CYS A 215 -13.44 7.92 0.58
N ARG A 216 -14.78 7.97 0.40
CA ARG A 216 -15.76 8.36 1.43
C ARG A 216 -16.08 7.27 2.46
N ILE A 217 -15.67 6.02 2.23
CA ILE A 217 -16.04 4.86 3.05
C ILE A 217 -14.99 4.57 4.14
N VAL A 218 -13.85 5.26 4.16
CA VAL A 218 -12.88 5.14 5.26
C VAL A 218 -13.24 6.16 6.35
N PRO A 219 -14.01 5.80 7.39
CA PRO A 219 -14.83 6.74 8.16
C PRO A 219 -14.07 7.56 9.21
N ARG A 220 -12.74 7.63 9.15
CA ARG A 220 -11.93 8.26 10.21
C ARG A 220 -10.67 8.97 9.76
N TYR A 221 -10.37 8.98 8.47
CA TYR A 221 -9.34 9.90 8.00
C TYR A 221 -9.97 11.28 7.88
N SER A 222 -9.28 12.31 8.39
CA SER A 222 -9.55 13.69 8.00
C SER A 222 -9.77 13.69 6.51
N ASN A 223 -11.01 14.02 6.14
CA ASN A 223 -11.63 13.81 4.84
C ASN A 223 -10.57 13.84 3.71
N PRO A 224 -10.22 12.73 3.02
CA PRO A 224 -9.23 12.75 1.94
C PRO A 224 -9.57 13.82 0.88
N ASP A 225 -10.84 14.18 0.76
CA ASP A 225 -11.34 15.30 -0.04
C ASP A 225 -10.78 16.67 0.42
N ILE A 226 -10.59 16.88 1.73
CA ILE A 226 -9.98 18.11 2.28
C ILE A 226 -8.50 18.20 1.87
N LEU A 227 -7.76 17.09 1.97
CA LEU A 227 -6.34 17.11 1.62
C LEU A 227 -6.12 17.22 0.12
N LEU A 228 -6.97 16.56 -0.67
CA LEU A 228 -7.04 16.74 -2.11
C LEU A 228 -7.33 18.20 -2.48
N LYS A 229 -8.39 18.77 -1.91
CA LYS A 229 -8.78 20.17 -2.17
C LYS A 229 -7.67 21.15 -1.78
N ALA A 230 -7.06 20.97 -0.61
CA ALA A 230 -5.95 21.81 -0.17
C ALA A 230 -4.72 21.66 -1.09
N SER A 231 -4.46 20.46 -1.63
CA SER A 231 -3.43 20.22 -2.64
C SER A 231 -3.73 21.00 -3.93
N GLU A 232 -4.97 20.94 -4.43
CA GLU A 232 -5.43 21.70 -5.60
C GLU A 232 -5.29 23.22 -5.41
N ASP A 233 -5.77 23.73 -4.27
CA ASP A 233 -5.74 25.17 -3.96
C ASP A 233 -4.30 25.72 -3.83
N LEU A 234 -3.31 24.83 -3.61
CA LEU A 234 -1.88 25.17 -3.56
C LEU A 234 -1.13 24.85 -4.86
N GLY A 235 -1.80 24.32 -5.89
CA GLY A 235 -1.15 23.92 -7.14
C GLY A 235 -0.25 22.69 -7.01
N LEU A 236 -0.55 21.80 -6.06
CA LEU A 236 0.23 20.59 -5.75
C LEU A 236 -0.39 19.31 -6.35
N GLN A 237 -1.54 19.39 -7.02
CA GLN A 237 -2.29 18.24 -7.54
C GLN A 237 -1.51 17.39 -8.56
N ASP A 238 -0.58 18.00 -9.29
CA ASP A 238 0.25 17.29 -10.28
C ASP A 238 1.54 16.71 -9.67
N ARG A 239 1.74 16.88 -8.36
CA ARG A 239 2.95 16.47 -7.65
C ARG A 239 2.74 15.15 -6.93
N ARG A 240 3.79 14.32 -6.95
CA ARG A 240 3.88 13.10 -6.14
C ARG A 240 4.65 13.38 -4.86
N PHE A 241 4.01 13.34 -3.70
CA PHE A 241 4.66 13.69 -2.42
C PHE A 241 4.17 12.84 -1.23
N VAL A 242 4.95 12.83 -0.15
CA VAL A 242 4.67 12.06 1.07
C VAL A 242 4.32 13.00 2.21
N ILE A 243 3.31 12.61 3.01
CA ILE A 243 2.95 13.26 4.27
C ILE A 243 3.18 12.25 5.40
N PRO A 244 4.17 12.45 6.27
CA PRO A 244 4.33 11.62 7.46
C PRO A 244 3.20 11.88 8.45
N LEU A 245 2.57 10.83 8.94
CA LEU A 245 1.51 10.94 9.94
C LEU A 245 2.07 10.86 11.35
N LYS A 246 1.43 11.60 12.24
CA LYS A 246 1.79 11.65 13.66
C LYS A 246 1.67 10.27 14.29
N GLN A 247 2.78 9.79 14.83
CA GLN A 247 2.81 8.51 15.52
C GLN A 247 2.05 8.61 16.84
N THR A 248 1.20 7.62 17.11
CA THR A 248 0.68 7.38 18.46
C THR A 248 1.37 6.15 19.05
N PRO A 249 1.45 5.98 20.39
CA PRO A 249 2.16 4.86 21.01
C PRO A 249 1.69 3.46 20.55
N SER A 250 0.45 3.37 20.06
CA SER A 250 -0.13 2.15 19.48
C SER A 250 0.21 1.95 18.01
N ARG A 251 0.60 3.00 17.28
CA ARG A 251 0.76 2.98 15.82
C ARG A 251 2.11 2.42 15.38
N SER A 252 2.05 1.63 14.33
CA SER A 252 3.19 1.44 13.44
C SER A 252 3.40 2.73 12.63
N ALA A 253 4.53 2.88 11.97
CA ALA A 253 4.77 4.07 11.17
C ALA A 253 3.75 4.14 10.01
N GLU A 254 3.16 5.32 9.75
CA GLU A 254 2.14 5.54 8.71
C GLU A 254 2.45 6.81 7.91
N VAL A 255 2.21 6.77 6.61
CA VAL A 255 2.31 7.95 5.73
C VAL A 255 1.15 7.99 4.75
N TYR A 256 0.82 9.20 4.28
CA TYR A 256 0.11 9.35 3.02
C TYR A 256 1.07 9.52 1.85
N LEU A 257 0.75 8.89 0.73
CA LEU A 257 1.39 9.12 -0.55
C LEU A 257 0.37 9.76 -1.49
N HIS A 258 0.59 11.03 -1.82
CA HIS A 258 -0.17 11.73 -2.84
C HIS A 258 0.32 11.32 -4.22
N LEU A 259 -0.60 10.84 -5.05
CA LEU A 259 -0.36 10.57 -6.46
C LEU A 259 -1.17 11.56 -7.32
N PRO A 260 -0.61 12.07 -8.42
CA PRO A 260 -1.39 12.81 -9.40
C PRO A 260 -2.42 11.89 -10.06
N ALA A 261 -3.55 12.46 -10.46
CA ALA A 261 -4.50 11.73 -11.32
C ALA A 261 -3.88 11.41 -12.69
N VAL A 262 -4.32 10.29 -13.27
CA VAL A 262 -3.87 9.75 -14.56
C VAL A 262 -5.00 9.73 -15.57
#